data_AF-A0A1V0R1L3-F1
#
_entry.id   AF-A0A1V0R1L3-F1
#
_cell.length_a   1.000
_cell.length_b   1.000
_cell.length_c   1.000
_cell.angle_alpha   90.00
_cell.angle_beta   90.00
_cell.angle_gamma   90.00
#
_symmetry.space_group_name_H-M   'P 1'
#
loop_
_entity.id
_entity.type
_entity.pdbx_description
1 polymer ?
#
loop_
_entity_poly.entity_id
_entity_poly.type
_entity_poly.pdbx_seq_one_letter_code
_entity_poly.pdbx_strand_id
1 'polypeptide(L)'
;MSFVSGKSAMRVAVAAVAMASFGVTAPQAYAVDAVPAGGVRISDRADAATRAVAAAQPVAAAATANLCGAGYELTFAEQLPDSRRLGTLFTYRKAGTGSCAVFDNNLGTAKYMKLKLCETKGRPAGTPQVCSTDEGNFSQYAGPVRVNDVCGEVTAIMKSNNIAIIDRVRLVPPCK
;
A
#
# COMPACT_ATOMS: atom_id res chain seq x y z
N MET A 1 76.64 -24.51 -31.80
CA MET A 1 76.37 -25.96 -31.64
C MET A 1 75.47 -26.07 -30.42
N SER A 2 74.21 -26.49 -30.44
CA SER A 2 73.51 -27.47 -31.28
C SER A 2 71.99 -27.29 -30.98
N PHE A 3 71.11 -27.24 -31.99
CA PHE A 3 70.15 -28.30 -32.41
C PHE A 3 69.16 -28.73 -31.30
N VAL A 4 67.86 -29.01 -31.46
CA VAL A 4 66.79 -28.99 -32.49
C VAL A 4 65.59 -29.70 -31.82
N SER A 5 64.37 -29.52 -32.34
CA SER A 5 63.20 -30.43 -32.20
C SER A 5 62.53 -30.55 -30.83
N GLY A 6 61.21 -30.62 -30.69
CA GLY A 6 60.17 -30.96 -31.66
C GLY A 6 59.26 -32.05 -31.09
N LYS A 7 57.95 -31.91 -31.39
CA LYS A 7 56.83 -32.88 -31.26
C LYS A 7 56.09 -33.03 -29.92
N SER A 8 54.88 -32.46 -29.93
CA SER A 8 53.57 -33.14 -29.82
C SER A 8 53.38 -34.24 -28.77
N ALA A 9 52.46 -34.03 -27.84
CA ALA A 9 51.06 -34.49 -27.95
C ALA A 9 50.39 -34.59 -26.57
N MET A 10 49.49 -33.66 -26.30
CA MET A 10 48.13 -33.88 -25.79
C MET A 10 47.86 -35.16 -24.97
N ARG A 11 47.65 -34.99 -23.65
CA ARG A 11 46.47 -35.49 -22.91
C ARG A 11 46.21 -34.55 -21.72
N VAL A 12 45.28 -33.62 -21.88
CA VAL A 12 44.78 -32.77 -20.80
C VAL A 12 43.68 -33.54 -20.08
N ALA A 13 43.93 -33.90 -18.82
CA ALA A 13 42.88 -34.22 -17.86
C ALA A 13 42.71 -32.98 -16.97
N VAL A 14 41.64 -32.22 -17.18
CA VAL A 14 41.26 -31.10 -16.30
C VAL A 14 40.63 -31.71 -15.05
N ALA A 15 41.39 -31.78 -13.95
CA ALA A 15 40.83 -31.99 -12.62
C ALA A 15 40.51 -30.62 -12.02
N ALA A 16 39.23 -30.42 -11.69
CA ALA A 16 38.69 -29.19 -11.12
C ALA A 16 39.34 -28.87 -9.77
N VAL A 17 39.96 -27.70 -9.67
CA VAL A 17 40.35 -27.10 -8.38
C VAL A 17 39.34 -26.00 -8.09
N ALA A 18 38.52 -26.22 -7.07
CA ALA A 18 37.58 -25.24 -6.54
C ALA A 18 38.34 -24.00 -6.06
N MET A 19 38.19 -22.89 -6.79
CA MET A 19 38.67 -21.59 -6.34
C MET A 19 37.63 -20.99 -5.39
N ALA A 20 38.00 -20.90 -4.12
CA ALA A 20 37.29 -20.11 -3.12
C ALA A 20 37.31 -18.63 -3.56
N SER A 21 36.19 -18.16 -4.10
CA SER A 21 36.00 -16.77 -4.51
C SER A 21 35.57 -15.94 -3.30
N PHE A 22 36.42 -14.96 -3.00
CA PHE A 22 36.14 -13.62 -2.45
C PHE A 22 34.92 -13.48 -1.53
N GLY A 23 35.23 -13.22 -0.25
CA GLY A 23 34.29 -12.67 0.71
C GLY A 23 33.75 -11.32 0.25
N VAL A 24 32.66 -11.35 -0.51
CA VAL A 24 31.68 -10.28 -0.53
C VAL A 24 30.87 -10.48 0.74
N THR A 25 31.08 -9.64 1.75
CA THR A 25 30.07 -9.50 2.80
C THR A 25 28.82 -8.94 2.13
N ALA A 26 27.96 -9.83 1.64
CA ALA A 26 26.59 -9.45 1.37
C ALA A 26 26.04 -8.87 2.68
N PRO A 27 25.39 -7.70 2.69
CA PRO A 27 24.59 -7.33 3.84
C PRO A 27 23.59 -8.46 4.02
N GLN A 28 23.73 -9.19 5.11
CA GLN A 28 22.77 -10.20 5.50
C GLN A 28 21.47 -9.43 5.64
N ALA A 29 20.55 -9.63 4.69
CA ALA A 29 19.19 -9.17 4.81
C ALA A 29 18.58 -9.99 5.95
N TYR A 30 18.79 -9.53 7.19
CA TYR A 30 17.91 -9.88 8.27
C TYR A 30 16.52 -9.47 7.78
N ALA A 31 15.61 -10.44 7.66
CA ALA A 31 14.19 -10.20 7.67
C ALA A 31 13.82 -9.64 9.05
N VAL A 32 14.26 -8.42 9.33
CA VAL A 32 13.51 -7.51 10.17
C VAL A 32 12.27 -7.26 9.34
N ASP A 33 11.11 -7.68 9.82
CA ASP A 33 9.83 -7.14 9.37
C ASP A 33 10.04 -5.64 9.21
N ALA A 34 10.17 -5.18 7.97
CA ALA A 34 10.51 -3.82 7.68
C ALA A 34 9.30 -3.01 8.15
N VAL A 35 9.36 -2.52 9.38
CA VAL A 35 8.52 -1.42 9.82
C VAL A 35 8.89 -0.31 8.84
N PRO A 36 8.03 -0.02 7.85
CA PRO A 36 8.38 0.99 6.86
C PRO A 36 8.61 2.28 7.64
N ALA A 37 9.61 3.06 7.26
CA ALA A 37 9.95 4.32 7.92
C ALA A 37 8.69 5.18 8.11
N GLY A 38 7.99 5.10 9.25
CA GLY A 38 6.59 5.55 9.36
C GLY A 38 5.72 4.76 10.34
N GLY A 39 6.12 3.57 10.81
CA GLY A 39 5.53 2.94 12.00
C GLY A 39 4.08 2.44 11.86
N VAL A 40 3.52 2.41 10.65
CA VAL A 40 2.16 1.89 10.39
C VAL A 40 2.15 0.37 10.47
N ARG A 41 1.21 -0.18 11.25
CA ARG A 41 0.91 -1.61 11.22
C ARG A 41 0.17 -1.93 9.92
N ILE A 42 0.79 -2.72 9.04
CA ILE A 42 0.16 -3.21 7.82
C ILE A 42 -0.45 -4.59 8.12
N SER A 43 -1.73 -4.77 7.77
CA SER A 43 -2.42 -6.04 7.99
C SER A 43 -1.82 -7.14 7.11
N ASP A 44 -1.75 -8.38 7.62
CA ASP A 44 -1.32 -9.55 6.83
C ASP A 44 -2.17 -9.76 5.57
N ARG A 45 -3.42 -9.26 5.59
CA ARG A 45 -4.36 -9.34 4.47
C ARG A 45 -4.17 -8.24 3.42
N ALA A 46 -3.30 -7.27 3.67
CA ALA A 46 -2.96 -6.25 2.69
C ALA A 46 -2.17 -6.89 1.54
N ASP A 47 -2.63 -6.64 0.32
CA ASP A 47 -2.00 -7.14 -0.90
C ASP A 47 -0.67 -6.42 -1.21
N ALA A 48 0.04 -6.92 -2.23
CA ALA A 48 1.31 -6.35 -2.66
C ALA A 48 1.17 -4.89 -3.12
N ALA A 49 0.04 -4.52 -3.75
CA ALA A 49 -0.21 -3.17 -4.21
C ALA A 49 -0.34 -2.20 -3.02
N THR A 50 -1.12 -2.56 -2.01
CA THR A 50 -1.26 -1.80 -0.77
C THR A 50 0.07 -1.60 -0.06
N ARG A 51 0.86 -2.68 0.04
CA ARG A 51 2.21 -2.63 0.62
C ARG A 51 3.14 -1.72 -0.17
N ALA A 52 3.09 -1.76 -1.50
CA ALA A 52 3.88 -0.88 -2.36
C ALA A 52 3.48 0.60 -2.19
N VAL A 53 2.18 0.91 -2.08
CA VAL A 53 1.71 2.29 -1.83
C VAL A 53 2.18 2.77 -0.45
N ALA A 54 2.08 1.93 0.58
CA ALA A 54 2.55 2.25 1.93
C ALA A 54 4.07 2.49 1.97
N ALA A 55 4.86 1.68 1.26
CA ALA A 55 6.30 1.83 1.16
C ALA A 55 6.72 3.07 0.35
N ALA A 56 5.94 3.44 -0.68
CA ALA A 56 6.18 4.64 -1.48
C ALA A 56 5.71 5.94 -0.77
N GLN A 57 4.75 5.83 0.14
CA GLN A 57 4.17 6.97 0.86
C GLN A 57 4.13 6.76 2.40
N PRO A 58 5.28 6.49 3.03
CA PRO A 58 5.34 6.11 4.43
C PRO A 58 4.72 7.15 5.38
N VAL A 59 5.01 8.43 5.12
CA VAL A 59 4.58 9.55 5.98
C VAL A 59 3.07 9.75 5.89
N ALA A 60 2.49 9.65 4.69
CA ALA A 60 1.04 9.77 4.49
C ALA A 60 0.30 8.59 5.11
N ALA A 61 0.82 7.37 4.96
CA ALA A 61 0.27 6.20 5.64
C ALA A 61 0.32 6.39 7.18
N ALA A 62 1.43 6.85 7.73
CA ALA A 62 1.58 7.12 9.17
C ALA A 62 0.59 8.17 9.67
N ALA A 63 0.50 9.30 8.97
CA ALA A 63 -0.40 10.39 9.34
C ALA A 63 -1.85 9.93 9.32
N THR A 64 -2.27 9.25 8.25
CA THR A 64 -3.66 8.78 8.10
C THR A 64 -4.01 7.63 9.05
N ALA A 65 -3.05 6.76 9.40
CA ALA A 65 -3.24 5.76 10.46
C ALA A 65 -3.49 6.42 11.82
N ASN A 66 -2.72 7.46 12.16
CA ASN A 66 -2.91 8.22 13.40
C ASN A 66 -4.29 8.89 13.46
N LEU A 67 -4.80 9.38 12.32
CA LEU A 67 -6.15 9.93 12.24
C LEU A 67 -7.22 8.87 12.54
N CYS A 68 -7.03 7.63 12.09
CA CYS A 68 -7.92 6.51 12.40
C CYS A 68 -7.86 6.09 13.87
N GLY A 69 -6.68 6.16 14.48
CA GLY A 69 -6.44 5.95 15.89
C GLY A 69 -5.82 4.58 16.22
N ALA A 70 -5.55 4.34 17.50
CA ALA A 70 -4.85 3.15 17.95
C ALA A 70 -5.60 1.83 17.65
N GLY A 71 -4.84 0.82 17.24
CA GLY A 71 -5.35 -0.53 16.93
C GLY A 71 -5.91 -0.70 15.52
N TYR A 72 -5.86 0.35 14.70
CA TYR A 72 -6.14 0.28 13.27
C TYR A 72 -4.90 -0.16 12.50
N GLU A 73 -5.08 -1.10 11.57
CA GLU A 73 -4.05 -1.63 10.68
C GLU A 73 -4.40 -1.31 9.23
N LEU A 74 -3.40 -0.92 8.45
CA LEU A 74 -3.58 -0.62 7.03
C LEU A 74 -4.00 -1.89 6.30
N THR A 75 -5.17 -1.86 5.67
CA THR A 75 -5.73 -3.03 4.97
C THR A 75 -5.77 -2.82 3.47
N PHE A 76 -6.00 -1.59 3.02
CA PHE A 76 -5.97 -1.25 1.60
C PHE A 76 -5.48 0.17 1.37
N ALA A 77 -4.66 0.36 0.34
CA ALA A 77 -4.16 1.65 -0.12
C ALA A 77 -4.10 1.70 -1.64
N GLU A 78 -4.65 2.76 -2.25
CA GLU A 78 -4.67 2.94 -3.71
C GLU A 78 -4.31 4.38 -4.07
N GLN A 79 -3.36 4.56 -4.99
CA GLN A 79 -3.11 5.85 -5.62
C GLN A 79 -4.16 6.11 -6.68
N LEU A 80 -4.79 7.27 -6.62
CA LEU A 80 -5.92 7.64 -7.45
C LEU A 80 -5.61 8.85 -8.33
N PRO A 81 -6.18 8.91 -9.55
CA PRO A 81 -6.95 7.83 -10.18
C PRO A 81 -6.08 6.67 -10.71
N ASP A 82 -4.76 6.89 -10.77
CA ASP A 82 -3.72 6.04 -11.34
C ASP A 82 -2.33 6.60 -10.93
N SER A 83 -1.29 6.37 -11.74
CA SER A 83 0.08 6.89 -11.52
C SER A 83 0.18 8.42 -11.48
N ARG A 84 -0.82 9.17 -11.94
CA ARG A 84 -0.89 10.63 -11.77
C ARG A 84 -0.98 11.05 -10.30
N ARG A 85 -1.44 10.16 -9.42
CA ARG A 85 -1.48 10.33 -7.96
C ARG A 85 -2.02 11.71 -7.55
N LEU A 86 -3.26 12.00 -7.95
CA LEU A 86 -3.97 13.22 -7.54
C LEU A 86 -4.46 13.10 -6.09
N GLY A 87 -4.75 11.87 -5.64
CA GLY A 87 -5.02 11.57 -4.24
C GLY A 87 -4.65 10.13 -3.92
N THR A 88 -4.63 9.78 -2.63
CA THR A 88 -4.37 8.41 -2.19
C THR A 88 -5.44 7.99 -1.19
N LEU A 89 -6.15 6.90 -1.51
CA LEU A 89 -7.16 6.36 -0.62
C LEU A 89 -6.50 5.37 0.34
N PHE A 90 -6.59 5.64 1.64
CA PHE A 90 -6.15 4.73 2.69
C PHE A 90 -7.34 4.20 3.46
N THR A 91 -7.31 2.91 3.76
CA THR A 91 -8.32 2.26 4.58
C THR A 91 -7.67 1.37 5.62
N TYR A 92 -8.18 1.51 6.82
CA TYR A 92 -7.66 0.87 7.99
C TYR A 92 -8.76 0.08 8.67
N ARG A 93 -8.36 -1.02 9.30
CA ARG A 93 -9.28 -1.89 10.02
C ARG A 93 -8.81 -2.10 11.44
N LYS A 94 -9.75 -2.07 12.37
CA LYS A 94 -9.55 -2.55 13.72
C LYS A 94 -10.26 -3.89 13.87
N ALA A 95 -9.49 -4.93 14.23
CA ALA A 95 -10.00 -6.30 14.32
C ALA A 95 -11.30 -6.37 15.13
N GLY A 96 -12.34 -6.98 14.54
CA GLY A 96 -13.66 -7.16 15.16
C GLY A 96 -14.44 -5.89 15.49
N THR A 97 -13.91 -4.70 15.19
CA THR A 97 -14.48 -3.43 15.65
C THR A 97 -15.05 -2.60 14.50
N GLY A 98 -14.27 -2.37 13.45
CA GLY A 98 -14.72 -1.49 12.37
C GLY A 98 -13.64 -1.08 11.38
N SER A 99 -14.07 -0.28 10.42
CA SER A 99 -13.25 0.24 9.32
C SER A 99 -13.18 1.75 9.39
N CYS A 100 -12.04 2.29 8.95
CA CYS A 100 -11.76 3.71 8.88
C CYS A 100 -11.18 4.01 7.50
N ALA A 101 -11.65 5.06 6.84
CA ALA A 101 -11.11 5.51 5.57
C ALA A 101 -10.65 6.97 5.66
N VAL A 102 -9.54 7.26 5.00
CA VAL A 102 -9.00 8.62 4.82
C VAL A 102 -8.59 8.77 3.37
N PHE A 103 -8.96 9.90 2.76
CA PHE A 103 -8.63 10.21 1.38
C PHE A 103 -7.67 11.40 1.33
N ASP A 104 -6.40 11.11 1.06
CA ASP A 104 -5.31 12.08 1.03
C ASP A 104 -5.31 12.89 -0.27
N ASN A 105 -5.06 14.19 -0.16
CA ASN A 105 -4.96 15.13 -1.27
C ASN A 105 -3.48 15.33 -1.65
N ASN A 106 -3.10 14.85 -2.83
CA ASN A 106 -1.71 14.94 -3.30
C ASN A 106 -1.46 16.15 -4.22
N LEU A 107 -2.41 17.09 -4.36
CA LEU A 107 -2.31 18.25 -5.26
C LEU A 107 -1.81 19.54 -4.61
N GLY A 108 -1.57 19.55 -3.30
CA GLY A 108 -1.04 20.73 -2.58
C GLY A 108 -1.97 21.96 -2.58
N THR A 109 -3.18 21.83 -3.11
CA THR A 109 -4.18 22.89 -3.19
C THR A 109 -5.52 22.33 -2.74
N ALA A 110 -6.36 23.17 -2.13
CA ALA A 110 -7.70 22.75 -1.74
C ALA A 110 -8.48 22.23 -2.96
N LYS A 111 -9.14 21.09 -2.78
CA LYS A 111 -10.03 20.48 -3.76
C LYS A 111 -11.32 20.09 -3.07
N TYR A 112 -12.42 20.13 -3.82
CA TYR A 112 -13.63 19.50 -3.33
C TYR A 112 -13.39 18.00 -3.30
N MET A 113 -13.55 17.40 -2.13
CA MET A 113 -13.42 15.97 -1.92
C MET A 113 -14.66 15.47 -1.19
N LYS A 114 -15.04 14.24 -1.50
CA LYS A 114 -16.07 13.51 -0.78
C LYS A 114 -15.55 12.11 -0.52
N LEU A 115 -15.58 11.71 0.74
CA LEU A 115 -15.26 10.37 1.17
C LEU A 115 -16.48 9.81 1.89
N LYS A 116 -16.99 8.68 1.42
CA LYS A 116 -18.11 7.96 2.01
C LYS A 116 -17.69 6.53 2.27
N LEU A 117 -17.94 6.03 3.47
CA LEU A 117 -17.71 4.63 3.85
C LEU A 117 -19.03 4.06 4.36
N CYS A 118 -19.46 2.95 3.78
CA CYS A 118 -20.71 2.30 4.13
C CYS A 118 -20.51 0.86 4.59
N GLU A 119 -21.31 0.43 5.56
CA GLU A 119 -21.38 -0.95 6.00
C GLU A 119 -22.03 -1.82 4.92
N THR A 120 -21.47 -3.00 4.69
CA THR A 120 -21.93 -3.99 3.69
C THR A 120 -22.51 -5.24 4.33
N LYS A 121 -22.45 -5.38 5.67
CA LYS A 121 -23.09 -6.48 6.39
C LYS A 121 -24.57 -6.63 6.01
N GLY A 122 -25.03 -7.89 6.00
CA GLY A 122 -26.43 -8.21 5.75
C GLY A 122 -27.35 -7.48 6.73
N ARG A 123 -28.43 -6.90 6.20
CA ARG A 123 -29.41 -6.13 6.98
C ARG A 123 -30.84 -6.54 6.62
N PRO A 124 -31.82 -6.35 7.52
CA PRO A 124 -33.23 -6.56 7.20
C PRO A 124 -33.67 -5.67 6.03
N ALA A 125 -34.56 -6.20 5.19
CA ALA A 125 -35.15 -5.42 4.11
C ALA A 125 -35.82 -4.14 4.65
N GLY A 126 -35.61 -3.02 3.97
CA GLY A 126 -36.16 -1.72 4.37
C GLY A 126 -35.32 -0.94 5.38
N THR A 127 -34.20 -1.49 5.87
CA THR A 127 -33.28 -0.71 6.73
C THR A 127 -32.26 0.08 5.90
N PRO A 128 -32.11 1.40 6.13
CA PRO A 128 -31.11 2.21 5.43
C PRO A 128 -29.69 1.71 5.65
N GLN A 129 -28.83 1.92 4.64
CA GLN A 129 -27.42 1.63 4.77
C GLN A 129 -26.74 2.60 5.72
N VAL A 130 -26.06 2.05 6.73
CA VAL A 130 -25.23 2.86 7.63
C VAL A 130 -24.00 3.30 6.86
N CYS A 131 -23.87 4.61 6.69
CA CYS A 131 -22.73 5.23 6.03
C CYS A 131 -22.23 6.41 6.84
N SER A 132 -20.92 6.60 6.85
CA SER A 132 -20.26 7.81 7.30
C SER A 132 -19.74 8.56 6.08
N THR A 133 -19.97 9.86 6.00
CA THR A 133 -19.55 10.71 4.87
C THR A 133 -18.87 11.95 5.41
N ASP A 134 -17.79 12.34 4.75
CA ASP A 134 -17.13 13.63 4.92
C ASP A 134 -16.96 14.28 3.55
N GLU A 135 -17.40 15.53 3.41
CA GLU A 135 -17.37 16.25 2.13
C GLU A 135 -17.16 17.74 2.31
N GLY A 136 -16.40 18.34 1.39
CA GLY A 136 -15.99 19.74 1.49
C GLY A 136 -14.74 20.05 0.68
N ASN A 137 -14.20 21.24 0.88
CA ASN A 137 -12.94 21.65 0.27
C ASN A 137 -11.78 21.38 1.23
N PHE A 138 -10.93 20.42 0.90
CA PHE A 138 -9.82 20.00 1.75
C PHE A 138 -8.48 20.24 1.09
N SER A 139 -7.55 20.84 1.83
CA SER A 139 -6.16 21.05 1.41
C SER A 139 -5.27 19.84 1.66
N GLN A 140 -5.62 19.00 2.64
CA GLN A 140 -4.80 17.87 3.07
C GLN A 140 -5.51 16.54 2.87
N TYR A 141 -6.69 16.34 3.45
CA TYR A 141 -7.41 15.06 3.33
C TYR A 141 -8.90 15.25 3.62
N ALA A 142 -9.72 14.31 3.15
CA ALA A 142 -11.09 14.08 3.61
C ALA A 142 -11.13 12.84 4.52
N GLY A 143 -12.01 12.85 5.53
CA GLY A 143 -12.09 11.85 6.60
C GLY A 143 -11.33 12.29 7.87
N PRO A 144 -11.13 11.40 8.84
CA PRO A 144 -11.46 9.97 8.84
C PRO A 144 -12.97 9.70 8.95
N VAL A 145 -13.52 8.94 7.99
CA VAL A 145 -14.87 8.36 8.11
C VAL A 145 -14.79 6.96 8.69
N ARG A 146 -15.74 6.58 9.55
CA ARG A 146 -15.72 5.30 10.27
C ARG A 146 -17.06 4.60 10.24
N VAL A 147 -17.02 3.27 10.21
CA VAL A 147 -18.20 2.41 10.38
C VAL A 147 -17.87 1.23 11.28
N ASN A 148 -18.89 0.67 11.93
CA ASN A 148 -18.79 -0.48 12.82
C ASN A 148 -18.99 -1.78 12.02
N ASP A 149 -18.27 -1.87 10.92
CA ASP A 149 -18.21 -3.03 10.03
C ASP A 149 -16.78 -3.19 9.52
N VAL A 150 -16.37 -4.43 9.37
CA VAL A 150 -15.02 -4.82 8.99
C VAL A 150 -14.86 -4.99 7.47
N CYS A 151 -15.99 -5.01 6.76
CA CYS A 151 -16.09 -4.84 5.33
C CYS A 151 -16.89 -3.56 5.08
N GLY A 152 -16.52 -2.82 4.03
CA GLY A 152 -17.23 -1.62 3.67
C GLY A 152 -17.03 -1.24 2.22
N GLU A 153 -17.99 -0.51 1.70
CA GLU A 153 -17.87 0.14 0.40
C GLU A 153 -17.39 1.58 0.63
N VAL A 154 -16.29 1.93 0.00
CA VAL A 154 -15.73 3.28 0.03
C VAL A 154 -15.95 3.97 -1.31
N THR A 155 -16.52 5.16 -1.25
CA THR A 155 -16.62 6.10 -2.36
C THR A 155 -15.66 7.26 -2.11
N ALA A 156 -14.70 7.47 -3.01
CA ALA A 156 -13.78 8.60 -3.00
C ALA A 156 -13.99 9.43 -4.28
N ILE A 157 -14.39 10.69 -4.10
CA ILE A 157 -14.59 11.66 -5.18
C ILE A 157 -13.69 12.86 -4.94
N MET A 158 -13.02 13.33 -5.98
CA MET A 158 -12.29 14.60 -6.00
C MET A 158 -12.72 15.39 -7.23
N LYS A 159 -13.02 16.68 -7.05
CA LYS A 159 -13.39 17.57 -8.14
C LYS A 159 -12.40 18.72 -8.32
N SER A 160 -12.21 19.10 -9.57
CA SER A 160 -11.55 20.35 -9.97
C SER A 160 -12.48 21.10 -10.90
N ASN A 161 -12.78 22.37 -10.61
CA ASN A 161 -13.74 23.18 -11.37
C ASN A 161 -15.09 22.47 -11.58
N ASN A 162 -15.62 21.85 -10.52
CA ASN A 162 -16.84 21.03 -10.52
C ASN A 162 -16.82 19.75 -11.37
N ILE A 163 -15.71 19.41 -12.02
CA ILE A 163 -15.52 18.18 -12.79
C ILE A 163 -14.85 17.14 -11.89
N ALA A 164 -15.40 15.92 -11.83
CA ALA A 164 -14.79 14.81 -11.11
C ALA A 164 -13.49 14.37 -11.80
N ILE A 165 -12.37 14.59 -11.13
CA ILE A 165 -11.04 14.11 -11.55
C ILE A 165 -10.69 12.78 -10.89
N ILE A 166 -11.35 12.48 -9.76
CA ILE A 166 -11.42 11.15 -9.16
C ILE A 166 -12.89 10.86 -8.90
N ASP A 167 -13.35 9.70 -9.37
CA ASP A 167 -14.60 9.08 -9.00
C ASP A 167 -14.35 7.57 -8.89
N ARG A 168 -14.28 7.10 -7.65
CA ARG A 168 -13.83 5.74 -7.33
C ARG A 168 -14.72 5.14 -6.28
N VAL A 169 -15.31 3.99 -6.60
CA VAL A 169 -16.00 3.11 -5.67
C VAL A 169 -15.17 1.85 -5.52
N ARG A 170 -14.93 1.44 -4.28
CA ARG A 170 -14.16 0.24 -3.93
C ARG A 170 -14.84 -0.50 -2.80
N LEU A 171 -14.96 -1.81 -2.97
CA LEU A 171 -15.17 -2.69 -1.84
C LEU A 171 -13.83 -2.87 -1.14
N VAL A 172 -13.77 -2.58 0.15
CA VAL A 172 -12.54 -2.69 0.95
C VAL A 172 -12.48 -4.08 1.56
N PRO A 173 -11.59 -4.96 1.06
CA PRO A 173 -11.43 -6.30 1.61
C PRO A 173 -10.81 -6.25 3.02
N PRO A 174 -10.91 -7.34 3.80
CA PRO A 174 -11.56 -8.60 3.47
C PRO A 174 -13.05 -8.57 3.81
N CYS A 175 -13.85 -8.87 2.80
CA CYS A 175 -15.28 -9.12 2.93
C CYS A 175 -15.47 -10.64 3.00
N LYS A 176 -16.34 -11.09 3.90
CA LYS A 176 -16.67 -12.52 4.05
C LYS A 176 -17.67 -12.96 2.99
#